data_AF-A0A1Y4IWC5-F1
#
_entry.id   AF-A0A1Y4IWC5-F1
#
_cell.length_a   1.000
_cell.length_b   1.000
_cell.length_c   1.000
_cell.angle_alpha   90.00
_cell.angle_beta   90.00
_cell.angle_gamma   90.00
#
_symmetry.space_group_name_H-M   'P 1'
#
loop_
_entity.id
_entity.type
_entity.pdbx_description
1 polymer ?
#
loop_
_entity_poly.entity_id
_entity_poly.type
_entity_poly.pdbx_seq_one_letter_code
_entity_poly.pdbx_strand_id
1 'polypeptide(L)'
;MNTLPINGRIVIIDNSIKQALPLMKEFGKLRLSYSYYDGTPENLPQEGSSVDVRLVFLDINLIDDSVHPVQQLYSMVYAVMNRLICQSNFPYMLVCWSRNTDEYNQIIEKLNHDLENRKPICSIPLQKSDYFTLEGNPTEEFEEKIEKLFELIANALNPHTSFCNLLLWENHIHNAINHALKDGLSCINDKEWDETANWIFTKWGKAYSGKNFENLPEPEKLRAAFHTLNLFLHETIEEEIGSDADEDLHFSSDFNDRNIKISHFNERLIFTFCQTHPKEPGRIVITSEEYSDFKDILNFCFTPDPELIPESIKTQITSGENPCNSFKKYYSSIRKSIRTDWDIFKLVINAPCDYAQKKVKMSKAIPGIFVKSEFRKWFNNSSDALFISPDFYYRLKDADYFFILDFRYLTSEKEDNGKSQVKLKQVVLAEILSKLSRHINRQGLLTIE
;
A
#
# COMPACT_ATOMS: atom_id res chain seq x y z
N MET A 1 -7.45 22.70 -11.75
CA MET A 1 -6.93 21.32 -11.58
C MET A 1 -8.05 20.31 -11.84
N ASN A 2 -7.82 19.24 -12.62
CA ASN A 2 -8.83 18.20 -12.83
C ASN A 2 -8.82 17.27 -11.59
N THR A 3 -9.53 17.66 -10.54
CA THR A 3 -9.62 16.92 -9.26
C THR A 3 -10.38 15.60 -9.38
N LEU A 4 -10.91 15.30 -10.56
CA LEU A 4 -11.66 14.10 -10.83
C LEU A 4 -10.73 12.89 -11.08
N PRO A 5 -11.14 11.69 -10.65
CA PRO A 5 -10.40 10.47 -10.94
C PRO A 5 -10.44 10.16 -12.45
N ILE A 6 -9.27 10.01 -13.07
CA ILE A 6 -9.16 9.66 -14.50
C ILE A 6 -9.02 8.14 -14.73
N ASN A 7 -8.83 7.38 -13.66
CA ASN A 7 -8.41 5.97 -13.65
C ASN A 7 -9.58 4.95 -13.56
N GLY A 8 -10.80 5.35 -13.90
CA GLY A 8 -11.95 4.44 -13.94
C GLY A 8 -12.75 4.30 -12.64
N ARG A 9 -12.48 5.15 -11.64
CA ARG A 9 -13.13 5.13 -10.31
C ARG A 9 -14.38 6.01 -10.21
N ILE A 10 -15.00 6.30 -11.35
CA ILE A 10 -16.29 6.98 -11.46
C ILE A 10 -17.36 5.93 -11.73
N VAL A 11 -18.46 5.98 -10.98
CA VAL A 11 -19.61 5.10 -11.17
C VAL A 11 -20.85 5.94 -11.45
N ILE A 12 -21.64 5.55 -12.45
CA ILE A 12 -22.95 6.13 -12.77
C ILE A 12 -24.00 5.04 -12.55
N ILE A 13 -25.05 5.36 -11.80
CA ILE A 13 -26.17 4.47 -11.50
C ILE A 13 -27.44 5.21 -11.92
N ASP A 14 -28.13 4.70 -12.92
CA ASP A 14 -29.38 5.25 -13.42
C ASP A 14 -30.20 4.14 -14.07
N ASN A 15 -31.49 4.00 -13.71
CA ASN A 15 -32.35 2.98 -14.33
C ASN A 15 -32.61 3.25 -15.83
N SER A 16 -32.29 4.44 -16.32
CA SER A 16 -32.47 4.85 -17.71
C SER A 16 -31.15 5.33 -18.32
N ILE A 17 -30.56 4.47 -19.15
CA ILE A 17 -29.33 4.81 -19.91
C ILE A 17 -29.49 6.11 -20.72
N LYS A 18 -30.70 6.43 -21.18
CA LYS A 18 -30.97 7.68 -21.92
C LYS A 18 -30.75 8.92 -21.06
N GLN A 19 -31.09 8.86 -19.77
CA GLN A 19 -30.88 9.96 -18.83
C GLN A 19 -29.39 10.10 -18.46
N ALA A 20 -28.65 8.99 -18.40
CA ALA A 20 -27.21 9.02 -18.14
C ALA A 20 -26.35 9.38 -19.37
N LEU A 21 -26.84 9.12 -20.59
CA LEU A 21 -26.07 9.22 -21.83
C LEU A 21 -25.40 10.58 -22.07
N PRO A 22 -26.03 11.73 -21.76
CA PRO A 22 -25.34 13.01 -21.96
C PRO A 22 -24.15 13.19 -21.01
N LEU A 23 -24.29 12.83 -19.72
CA LEU A 23 -23.18 12.85 -18.77
C LEU A 23 -22.04 11.92 -19.23
N MET A 24 -22.40 10.73 -19.72
CA MET A 24 -21.47 9.76 -20.30
C MET A 24 -20.70 10.32 -21.51
N LYS A 25 -21.37 11.12 -22.37
CA LYS A 25 -20.72 11.78 -23.52
C LYS A 25 -19.73 12.84 -23.06
N GLU A 26 -20.08 13.63 -22.05
CA GLU A 26 -19.16 14.64 -21.49
C GLU A 26 -17.94 14.01 -20.83
N PHE A 27 -18.12 12.92 -20.07
CA PHE A 27 -16.99 12.14 -19.56
C PHE A 27 -16.12 11.59 -20.69
N GLY A 28 -16.73 11.12 -21.78
CA GLY A 28 -16.01 10.68 -22.98
C GLY A 28 -15.16 11.79 -23.62
N LYS A 29 -15.70 13.02 -23.74
CA LYS A 29 -14.94 14.18 -24.25
C LYS A 29 -13.74 14.51 -23.36
N LEU A 30 -13.91 14.42 -22.05
CA LEU A 30 -12.87 14.67 -21.05
C LEU A 30 -11.93 13.48 -20.81
N ARG A 31 -12.12 12.35 -21.51
CA ARG A 31 -11.40 11.08 -21.31
C ARG A 31 -11.48 10.54 -19.87
N LEU A 32 -12.56 10.83 -19.17
CA LEU A 32 -12.84 10.28 -17.86
C LEU A 32 -13.43 8.89 -18.01
N SER A 33 -12.73 7.90 -17.47
CA SER A 33 -13.22 6.51 -17.47
C SER A 33 -14.27 6.32 -16.37
N TYR A 34 -15.36 5.64 -16.70
CA TYR A 34 -16.47 5.37 -15.77
C TYR A 34 -17.06 3.99 -15.99
N SER A 35 -17.74 3.47 -14.96
CA SER A 35 -18.63 2.31 -15.04
C SER A 35 -20.09 2.75 -14.93
N TYR A 36 -20.97 2.15 -15.73
CA TYR A 36 -22.41 2.40 -15.68
C TYR A 36 -23.16 1.16 -15.19
N TYR A 37 -24.14 1.37 -14.30
CA TYR A 37 -25.06 0.36 -13.83
C TYR A 37 -26.51 0.85 -13.95
N ASP A 38 -27.41 -0.05 -14.32
CA ASP A 38 -28.84 0.23 -14.47
C ASP A 38 -29.63 0.09 -13.15
N GLY A 39 -28.95 -0.16 -12.04
CA GLY A 39 -29.56 -0.41 -10.73
C GLY A 39 -30.13 -1.82 -10.56
N THR A 40 -30.10 -2.67 -11.58
CA THR A 40 -30.58 -4.06 -11.46
C THR A 40 -29.56 -4.94 -10.75
N PRO A 41 -29.98 -5.82 -9.81
CA PRO A 41 -29.05 -6.68 -9.08
C PRO A 41 -28.21 -7.61 -9.96
N GLU A 42 -28.70 -8.01 -11.14
CA GLU A 42 -27.98 -8.92 -12.03
C GLU A 42 -26.79 -8.24 -12.71
N ASN A 43 -26.90 -6.93 -12.98
CA ASN A 43 -25.88 -6.14 -13.67
C ASN A 43 -24.88 -5.47 -12.71
N LEU A 44 -25.09 -5.57 -11.40
CA LEU A 44 -24.15 -5.08 -10.39
C LEU A 44 -22.98 -6.05 -10.17
N PRO A 45 -21.79 -5.55 -9.78
CA PRO A 45 -20.64 -6.40 -9.40
C PRO A 45 -21.02 -7.37 -8.29
N GLN A 46 -20.53 -8.62 -8.29
CA GLN A 46 -20.89 -9.60 -7.25
C GLN A 46 -20.65 -9.04 -5.84
N GLU A 47 -21.54 -9.37 -4.89
CA GLU A 47 -21.37 -8.93 -3.50
C GLU A 47 -20.00 -9.37 -2.95
N GLY A 48 -19.29 -8.44 -2.30
CA GLY A 48 -17.92 -8.66 -1.83
C GLY A 48 -16.83 -8.44 -2.88
N SER A 49 -17.18 -8.12 -4.14
CA SER A 49 -16.20 -7.64 -5.12
C SER A 49 -15.58 -6.33 -4.62
N SER A 50 -14.26 -6.21 -4.71
CA SER A 50 -13.55 -4.97 -4.38
C SER A 50 -13.73 -3.96 -5.52
N VAL A 51 -14.88 -3.28 -5.56
CA VAL A 51 -15.13 -2.16 -6.46
C VAL A 51 -14.62 -0.92 -5.75
N ASP A 52 -13.50 -0.38 -6.23
CA ASP A 52 -12.90 0.81 -5.65
C ASP A 52 -13.49 2.05 -6.33
N VAL A 53 -14.16 2.91 -5.56
CA VAL A 53 -14.91 4.07 -6.09
C VAL A 53 -14.45 5.36 -5.42
N ARG A 54 -14.40 6.45 -6.19
CA ARG A 54 -14.08 7.80 -5.71
C ARG A 54 -15.23 8.78 -5.92
N LEU A 55 -16.03 8.57 -6.96
CA LEU A 55 -17.18 9.41 -7.30
C LEU A 55 -18.35 8.55 -7.79
N VAL A 56 -19.51 8.70 -7.16
CA VAL A 56 -20.75 8.02 -7.53
C VAL A 56 -21.77 9.05 -7.99
N PHE A 57 -22.29 8.90 -9.20
CA PHE A 57 -23.53 9.52 -9.66
C PHE A 57 -24.67 8.53 -9.45
N LEU A 58 -25.63 8.86 -8.59
CA LEU A 58 -26.70 7.97 -8.18
C LEU A 58 -28.06 8.58 -8.48
N ASP A 59 -28.85 7.87 -9.28
CA ASP A 59 -30.28 8.11 -9.39
C ASP A 59 -30.98 7.64 -8.12
N ILE A 60 -31.74 8.54 -7.52
CA ILE A 60 -32.57 8.22 -6.37
C ILE A 60 -33.73 7.32 -6.81
N ASN A 61 -34.27 7.50 -8.01
CA ASN A 61 -35.39 6.72 -8.52
C ASN A 61 -34.95 5.59 -9.45
N LEU A 62 -34.45 4.51 -8.84
CA LEU A 62 -34.03 3.31 -9.57
C LEU A 62 -35.19 2.35 -9.93
N ILE A 63 -36.44 2.75 -9.73
CA ILE A 63 -37.61 1.89 -9.95
C ILE A 63 -38.15 2.13 -11.35
N ASP A 64 -38.72 3.32 -11.59
CA ASP A 64 -39.29 3.74 -12.87
C ASP A 64 -39.42 5.29 -12.90
N ASP A 65 -40.05 5.85 -13.92
CA ASP A 65 -40.24 7.31 -14.04
C ASP A 65 -41.36 7.90 -13.15
N SER A 66 -42.04 7.08 -12.33
CA SER A 66 -43.15 7.49 -11.47
C SER A 66 -42.70 7.90 -10.05
N VAL A 67 -43.55 8.62 -9.33
CA VAL A 67 -43.25 9.09 -7.96
C VAL A 67 -43.50 7.96 -6.97
N HIS A 68 -42.47 7.59 -6.22
CA HIS A 68 -42.54 6.53 -5.22
C HIS A 68 -42.32 7.07 -3.80
N PRO A 69 -42.85 6.40 -2.77
CA PRO A 69 -42.52 6.72 -1.38
C PRO A 69 -41.02 6.58 -1.11
N VAL A 70 -40.47 7.50 -0.31
CA VAL A 70 -39.05 7.51 0.09
C VAL A 70 -38.55 6.16 0.61
N GLN A 71 -39.41 5.40 1.31
CA GLN A 71 -39.03 4.08 1.82
C GLN A 71 -38.72 3.07 0.70
N GLN A 72 -39.49 3.08 -0.38
CA GLN A 72 -39.27 2.19 -1.52
C GLN A 72 -38.02 2.59 -2.31
N LEU A 73 -37.86 3.90 -2.56
CA LEU A 73 -36.66 4.47 -3.16
C LEU A 73 -35.40 4.09 -2.37
N TYR A 74 -35.44 4.27 -1.05
CA TYR A 74 -34.33 3.97 -0.16
C TYR A 74 -33.94 2.49 -0.19
N SER A 75 -34.90 1.56 -0.21
CA SER A 75 -34.58 0.12 -0.26
C SER A 75 -33.74 -0.25 -1.49
N MET A 76 -34.06 0.34 -2.65
CA MET A 76 -33.30 0.12 -3.88
C MET A 76 -31.92 0.78 -3.82
N VAL A 77 -31.86 2.05 -3.41
CA VAL A 77 -30.61 2.79 -3.22
C VAL A 77 -29.67 2.06 -2.26
N TYR A 78 -30.17 1.61 -1.10
CA TYR A 78 -29.38 0.90 -0.12
C TYR A 78 -28.84 -0.42 -0.68
N ALA A 79 -29.66 -1.20 -1.38
CA ALA A 79 -29.24 -2.47 -1.97
C ALA A 79 -28.07 -2.28 -2.96
N VAL A 80 -28.15 -1.25 -3.80
CA VAL A 80 -27.10 -0.92 -4.78
C VAL A 80 -25.84 -0.40 -4.09
N MET A 81 -25.99 0.57 -3.18
CA MET A 81 -24.86 1.17 -2.47
C MET A 81 -24.14 0.17 -1.57
N ASN A 82 -24.87 -0.72 -0.90
CA ASN A 82 -24.28 -1.79 -0.08
C ASN A 82 -23.40 -2.75 -0.90
N ARG A 83 -23.78 -2.99 -2.16
CA ARG A 83 -23.07 -3.88 -3.08
C ARG A 83 -21.85 -3.23 -3.73
N LEU A 84 -21.94 -1.94 -4.04
CA LEU A 84 -20.85 -1.17 -4.65
C LEU A 84 -19.81 -0.69 -3.64
N ILE A 85 -20.25 -0.21 -2.48
CA ILE A 85 -19.37 0.35 -1.45
C ILE A 85 -19.04 -0.74 -0.44
N CYS A 86 -17.93 -1.45 -0.63
CA CYS A 86 -17.48 -2.48 0.31
C CYS A 86 -17.11 -1.89 1.70
N GLN A 87 -17.01 -2.74 2.73
CA GLN A 87 -16.65 -2.30 4.10
C GLN A 87 -15.25 -1.66 4.18
N SER A 88 -14.35 -2.06 3.28
CA SER A 88 -12.99 -1.51 3.17
C SER A 88 -12.87 -0.45 2.08
N ASN A 89 -13.99 0.08 1.55
CA ASN A 89 -13.94 1.07 0.49
C ASN A 89 -13.27 2.34 0.99
N PHE A 90 -12.47 2.96 0.12
CA PHE A 90 -11.87 4.24 0.42
C PHE A 90 -12.95 5.34 0.44
N PRO A 91 -12.70 6.53 1.05
CA PRO A 91 -13.61 7.66 0.92
C PRO A 91 -14.05 7.92 -0.53
N TYR A 92 -15.30 8.31 -0.69
CA TYR A 92 -15.90 8.64 -1.99
C TYR A 92 -16.87 9.81 -1.84
N MET A 93 -17.11 10.50 -2.94
CA MET A 93 -18.14 11.53 -3.06
C MET A 93 -19.40 10.96 -3.71
N LEU A 94 -20.56 11.41 -3.23
CA LEU A 94 -21.86 11.02 -3.76
C LEU A 94 -22.58 12.22 -4.41
N VAL A 95 -22.86 12.09 -5.69
CA VAL A 95 -23.69 13.01 -6.46
C VAL A 95 -25.05 12.36 -6.65
N CYS A 96 -26.08 12.89 -6.00
CA CYS A 96 -27.44 12.38 -6.15
C CYS A 96 -28.21 13.28 -7.09
N TRP A 97 -28.57 12.76 -8.26
CA TRP A 97 -29.52 13.44 -9.12
C TRP A 97 -30.96 12.96 -8.84
N SER A 98 -31.87 13.89 -8.65
CA SER A 98 -33.28 13.61 -8.44
C SER A 98 -34.13 14.64 -9.18
N ARG A 99 -35.41 14.33 -9.37
CA ARG A 99 -36.42 15.33 -9.78
C ARG A 99 -37.02 16.07 -8.58
N ASN A 100 -36.78 15.58 -7.36
CA ASN A 100 -37.32 16.12 -6.11
C ASN A 100 -36.23 16.22 -5.03
N THR A 101 -35.98 17.45 -4.56
CA THR A 101 -34.97 17.75 -3.54
C THR A 101 -35.34 17.27 -2.14
N ASP A 102 -36.63 17.11 -1.82
CA ASP A 102 -37.03 16.67 -0.47
C ASP A 102 -36.74 15.18 -0.25
N GLU A 103 -36.78 14.39 -1.32
CA GLU A 103 -36.39 12.96 -1.31
C GLU A 103 -34.90 12.78 -1.02
N TYR A 104 -34.07 13.68 -1.55
CA TYR A 104 -32.62 13.65 -1.36
C TYR A 104 -32.21 13.69 0.12
N ASN A 105 -32.70 14.68 0.87
CA ASN A 105 -32.30 14.88 2.27
C ASN A 105 -32.61 13.63 3.11
N GLN A 106 -33.83 13.08 2.96
CA GLN A 106 -34.25 11.90 3.71
C GLN A 106 -33.46 10.64 3.33
N ILE A 107 -33.10 10.47 2.06
CA ILE A 107 -32.32 9.32 1.60
C ILE A 107 -30.88 9.40 2.09
N ILE A 108 -30.25 10.58 2.01
CA ILE A 108 -28.88 10.78 2.49
C ILE A 108 -28.78 10.59 4.01
N GLU A 109 -29.74 11.10 4.77
CA GLU A 109 -29.78 10.89 6.22
C GLU A 109 -29.81 9.40 6.57
N LYS A 110 -30.70 8.62 5.92
CA LYS A 110 -30.78 7.17 6.12
C LYS A 110 -29.52 6.44 5.65
N LEU A 111 -28.97 6.81 4.49
CA LEU A 111 -27.78 6.21 3.94
C LEU A 111 -26.57 6.43 4.88
N ASN A 112 -26.41 7.64 5.40
CA ASN A 112 -25.33 7.98 6.33
C ASN A 112 -25.45 7.23 7.66
N HIS A 113 -26.68 6.93 8.10
CA HIS A 113 -26.93 6.11 9.28
C HIS A 113 -26.59 4.63 9.01
N ASP A 114 -27.16 4.02 7.97
CA ASP A 114 -26.99 2.59 7.72
C ASP A 114 -25.60 2.24 7.16
N LEU A 115 -24.91 3.20 6.55
CA LEU A 115 -23.54 3.08 6.06
C LEU A 115 -22.53 3.86 6.95
N GLU A 116 -22.77 4.03 8.24
CA GLU A 116 -21.98 4.89 9.15
C GLU A 116 -20.45 4.80 8.95
N ASN A 117 -19.90 3.58 8.85
CA ASN A 117 -18.46 3.33 8.70
C ASN A 117 -17.92 3.50 7.27
N ARG A 118 -18.80 3.73 6.29
CA ARG A 118 -18.50 3.86 4.85
C ARG A 118 -19.41 4.89 4.16
N LYS A 119 -19.80 5.92 4.90
CA LYS A 119 -20.61 7.04 4.38
C LYS A 119 -19.78 7.88 3.41
N PRO A 120 -20.41 8.56 2.44
CA PRO A 120 -19.68 9.47 1.57
C PRO A 120 -18.97 10.56 2.37
N ILE A 121 -17.81 11.00 1.89
CA ILE A 121 -17.04 12.09 2.52
C ILE A 121 -17.78 13.43 2.38
N CYS A 122 -18.46 13.61 1.26
CA CYS A 122 -19.40 14.68 0.98
C CYS A 122 -20.42 14.22 -0.06
N SER A 123 -21.56 14.90 -0.11
CA SER A 123 -22.59 14.65 -1.11
C SER A 123 -23.19 15.94 -1.63
N ILE A 124 -23.56 15.97 -2.91
CA ILE A 124 -24.28 17.10 -3.50
C ILE A 124 -25.60 16.63 -4.15
N PRO A 125 -26.69 17.40 -4.00
CA PRO A 125 -27.91 17.18 -4.77
C PRO A 125 -27.79 17.84 -6.14
N LEU A 126 -28.28 17.15 -7.17
CA LEU A 126 -28.48 17.69 -8.51
C LEU A 126 -29.95 17.55 -8.93
N GLN A 127 -30.47 18.56 -9.60
CA GLN A 127 -31.80 18.50 -10.20
C GLN A 127 -31.69 17.94 -11.62
N LYS A 128 -32.29 16.77 -11.89
CA LYS A 128 -32.23 16.15 -13.22
C LYS A 128 -32.77 17.07 -14.32
N SER A 129 -33.81 17.85 -14.00
CA SER A 129 -34.44 18.80 -14.93
C SER A 129 -33.53 19.95 -15.34
N ASP A 130 -32.44 20.20 -14.61
CA ASP A 130 -31.47 21.22 -14.98
C ASP A 130 -30.64 20.81 -16.19
N TYR A 131 -30.45 19.52 -16.40
CA TYR A 131 -29.56 18.98 -17.43
C TYR A 131 -30.33 18.30 -18.57
N PHE A 132 -31.47 17.67 -18.25
CA PHE A 132 -32.21 16.82 -19.18
C PHE A 132 -33.71 17.09 -19.18
N THR A 133 -34.30 17.00 -20.37
CA THR A 133 -35.75 16.91 -20.52
C THR A 133 -36.27 15.56 -20.02
N LEU A 134 -37.59 15.42 -19.85
CA LEU A 134 -38.22 14.15 -19.49
C LEU A 134 -37.92 13.01 -20.49
N GLU A 135 -37.59 13.35 -21.73
CA GLU A 135 -37.24 12.41 -22.79
C GLU A 135 -35.75 12.01 -22.79
N GLY A 136 -34.95 12.61 -21.90
CA GLY A 136 -33.50 12.38 -21.79
C GLY A 136 -32.66 13.22 -22.77
N ASN A 137 -33.26 14.22 -23.42
CA ASN A 137 -32.53 15.14 -24.30
C ASN A 137 -31.85 16.23 -23.47
N PRO A 138 -30.63 16.68 -23.83
CA PRO A 138 -29.98 17.82 -23.20
C PRO A 138 -30.87 19.08 -23.24
N THR A 139 -30.88 19.84 -22.15
CA THR A 139 -31.51 21.19 -22.13
C THR A 139 -30.72 22.20 -22.96
N GLU A 140 -31.34 23.33 -23.31
CA GLU A 140 -30.65 24.42 -24.03
C GLU A 140 -29.41 24.94 -23.26
N GLU A 141 -29.48 24.96 -21.92
CA GLU A 141 -28.39 25.40 -21.04
C GLU A 141 -27.43 24.27 -20.61
N PHE A 142 -27.50 23.09 -21.26
CA PHE A 142 -26.76 21.91 -20.82
C PHE A 142 -25.24 22.12 -20.74
N GLU A 143 -24.65 22.77 -21.76
CA GLU A 143 -23.20 23.00 -21.81
C GLU A 143 -22.71 23.88 -20.66
N GLU A 144 -23.42 24.98 -20.36
CA GLU A 144 -23.09 25.86 -19.22
C GLU A 144 -23.26 25.14 -17.88
N LYS A 145 -24.34 24.35 -17.74
CA LYS A 145 -24.63 23.65 -16.48
C LYS A 145 -23.70 22.48 -16.23
N ILE A 146 -23.25 21.76 -17.26
CA ILE A 146 -22.29 20.67 -17.08
C ILE A 146 -20.89 21.19 -16.72
N GLU A 147 -20.47 22.33 -17.26
CA GLU A 147 -19.23 22.98 -16.83
C GLU A 147 -19.30 23.36 -15.34
N LYS A 148 -20.40 24.02 -14.94
CA LYS A 148 -20.67 24.35 -13.53
C LYS A 148 -20.79 23.12 -12.63
N LEU A 149 -21.25 21.98 -13.13
CA LEU A 149 -21.31 20.73 -12.36
C LEU A 149 -19.91 20.31 -11.90
N PHE A 150 -18.92 20.37 -12.78
CA PHE A 150 -17.55 20.02 -12.42
C PHE A 150 -16.95 21.01 -11.42
N GLU A 151 -17.27 22.29 -11.54
CA GLU A 151 -16.91 23.30 -10.53
C GLU A 151 -17.58 23.02 -9.18
N LEU A 152 -18.86 22.66 -9.17
CA LEU A 152 -19.60 22.29 -7.96
C LEU A 152 -18.97 21.06 -7.28
N ILE A 153 -18.60 20.05 -8.07
CA ILE A 153 -17.90 18.86 -7.57
C ILE A 153 -16.55 19.25 -6.98
N ALA A 154 -15.74 20.02 -7.70
CA ALA A 154 -14.45 20.49 -7.21
C ALA A 154 -14.60 21.28 -5.90
N ASN A 155 -15.55 22.22 -5.85
CA ASN A 155 -15.81 23.03 -4.65
C ASN A 155 -16.28 22.19 -3.45
N ALA A 156 -17.06 21.14 -3.69
CA ALA A 156 -17.47 20.20 -2.63
C ALA A 156 -16.31 19.32 -2.14
N LEU A 157 -15.32 19.05 -2.99
CA LEU A 157 -14.13 18.26 -2.65
C LEU A 157 -13.02 19.09 -1.99
N ASN A 158 -12.86 20.36 -2.37
CA ASN A 158 -11.77 21.23 -1.91
C ASN A 158 -11.56 21.28 -0.38
N PRO A 159 -12.61 21.28 0.47
CA PRO A 159 -12.43 21.20 1.93
C PRO A 159 -11.78 19.90 2.42
N HIS A 160 -11.80 18.84 1.61
CA HIS A 160 -11.26 17.53 1.92
C HIS A 160 -9.86 17.35 1.34
N THR A 161 -8.93 18.24 1.71
CA THR A 161 -7.57 18.32 1.16
C THR A 161 -6.84 16.96 1.10
N SER A 162 -6.90 16.15 2.15
CA SER A 162 -6.24 14.83 2.15
C SER A 162 -6.82 13.87 1.12
N PHE A 163 -8.13 13.95 0.84
CA PHE A 163 -8.77 13.15 -0.20
C PHE A 163 -8.37 13.65 -1.59
N CYS A 164 -8.36 14.96 -1.82
CA CYS A 164 -7.88 15.55 -3.08
C CYS A 164 -6.42 15.18 -3.37
N ASN A 165 -5.54 15.22 -2.37
CA ASN A 165 -4.13 14.84 -2.55
C ASN A 165 -3.96 13.36 -2.94
N LEU A 166 -4.87 12.49 -2.50
CA LEU A 166 -4.88 11.09 -2.90
C LEU A 166 -5.42 10.91 -4.32
N LEU A 167 -6.47 11.63 -4.72
CA LEU A 167 -6.94 11.64 -6.11
C LEU A 167 -5.85 12.13 -7.07
N LEU A 168 -5.14 13.18 -6.67
CA LEU A 168 -4.01 13.71 -7.42
C LEU A 168 -2.91 12.65 -7.57
N TRP A 169 -2.48 12.01 -6.47
CA TRP A 169 -1.52 10.92 -6.53
C TRP A 169 -1.98 9.78 -7.46
N GLU A 170 -3.25 9.36 -7.36
CA GLU A 170 -3.83 8.34 -8.23
C GLU A 170 -3.81 8.74 -9.72
N ASN A 171 -4.04 10.01 -10.03
CA ASN A 171 -3.96 10.56 -11.38
C ASN A 171 -2.51 10.57 -11.89
N HIS A 172 -1.52 10.93 -11.06
CA HIS A 172 -0.11 10.81 -11.42
C HIS A 172 0.29 9.38 -11.76
N ILE A 173 -0.13 8.40 -10.95
CA ILE A 173 0.14 6.99 -11.25
C ILE A 173 -0.47 6.58 -12.60
N HIS A 174 -1.68 7.02 -12.90
CA HIS A 174 -2.32 6.74 -14.18
C HIS A 174 -1.55 7.36 -15.36
N ASN A 175 -1.13 8.61 -15.25
CA ASN A 175 -0.34 9.29 -16.28
C ASN A 175 1.04 8.63 -16.46
N ALA A 176 1.68 8.24 -15.36
CA ALA A 176 2.98 7.58 -15.38
C ALA A 176 2.94 6.27 -16.17
N ILE A 177 1.85 5.49 -16.07
CA ILE A 177 1.66 4.28 -16.86
C ILE A 177 1.61 4.62 -18.37
N ASN A 178 0.87 5.66 -18.75
CA ASN A 178 0.75 6.08 -20.15
C ASN A 178 2.11 6.54 -20.71
N HIS A 179 2.88 7.29 -19.94
CA HIS A 179 4.22 7.74 -20.32
C HIS A 179 5.22 6.59 -20.40
N ALA A 180 5.26 5.70 -19.41
CA ALA A 180 6.15 4.54 -19.42
C ALA A 180 5.92 3.63 -20.65
N LEU A 181 4.64 3.43 -21.02
CA LEU A 181 4.30 2.67 -22.22
C LEU A 181 4.66 3.41 -23.50
N LYS A 182 4.39 4.72 -23.58
CA LYS A 182 4.76 5.55 -24.73
C LYS A 182 6.27 5.54 -24.93
N ASP A 183 7.06 5.76 -23.89
CA ASP A 183 8.51 5.82 -24.00
C ASP A 183 9.10 4.44 -24.29
N GLY A 184 8.62 3.39 -23.60
CA GLY A 184 9.10 2.03 -23.76
C GLY A 184 8.74 1.37 -25.11
N LEU A 185 7.65 1.81 -25.76
CA LEU A 185 7.12 1.18 -26.97
C LEU A 185 7.03 2.12 -28.19
N SER A 186 7.42 3.40 -28.06
CA SER A 186 7.40 4.39 -29.16
C SER A 186 8.21 3.99 -30.39
N CYS A 187 9.19 3.10 -30.23
CA CYS A 187 10.06 2.64 -31.31
C CYS A 187 9.42 1.55 -32.20
N ILE A 188 8.21 1.09 -31.89
CA ILE A 188 7.50 0.08 -32.67
C ILE A 188 6.82 0.71 -33.89
N ASN A 189 7.07 0.15 -35.07
CA ASN A 189 6.39 0.53 -36.32
C ASN A 189 5.08 -0.24 -36.50
N ASP A 190 4.00 0.44 -36.91
CA ASP A 190 2.63 -0.10 -37.01
C ASP A 190 2.50 -1.37 -37.88
N LYS A 191 3.35 -1.55 -38.89
CA LYS A 191 3.25 -2.68 -39.83
C LYS A 191 3.78 -4.02 -39.29
N GLU A 192 4.62 -4.00 -38.25
CA GLU A 192 5.28 -5.18 -37.67
C GLU A 192 5.18 -5.16 -36.14
N TRP A 193 4.05 -4.69 -35.62
CA TRP A 193 3.89 -4.39 -34.20
C TRP A 193 4.12 -5.62 -33.32
N ASP A 194 3.49 -6.75 -33.63
CA ASP A 194 3.60 -7.98 -32.83
C ASP A 194 5.04 -8.51 -32.82
N GLU A 195 5.73 -8.53 -33.96
CA GLU A 195 7.09 -9.04 -34.07
C GLU A 195 8.07 -8.14 -33.29
N THR A 196 7.93 -6.82 -33.44
CA THR A 196 8.78 -5.85 -32.74
C THR A 196 8.50 -5.85 -31.25
N ALA A 197 7.23 -5.90 -30.83
CA ALA A 197 6.84 -6.01 -29.44
C ALA A 197 7.44 -7.29 -28.81
N ASN A 198 7.23 -8.45 -29.43
CA ASN A 198 7.80 -9.72 -28.95
C ASN A 198 9.33 -9.67 -28.83
N TRP A 199 10.01 -9.00 -29.77
CA TRP A 199 11.43 -8.76 -29.70
C TRP A 199 11.81 -7.87 -28.50
N ILE A 200 11.09 -6.77 -28.25
CA ILE A 200 11.30 -5.88 -27.09
C ILE A 200 11.09 -6.63 -25.78
N PHE A 201 9.96 -7.34 -25.62
CA PHE A 201 9.68 -8.16 -24.43
C PHE A 201 10.78 -9.21 -24.20
N THR A 202 11.29 -9.81 -25.28
CA THR A 202 12.44 -10.73 -25.21
C THR A 202 13.70 -10.02 -24.73
N LYS A 203 13.98 -8.80 -25.19
CA LYS A 203 15.14 -8.01 -24.75
C LYS A 203 15.03 -7.60 -23.29
N TRP A 204 13.85 -7.15 -22.85
CA TRP A 204 13.58 -6.85 -21.45
C TRP A 204 13.77 -8.08 -20.56
N GLY A 205 13.17 -9.22 -20.93
CA GLY A 205 13.36 -10.46 -20.19
C GLY A 205 14.82 -10.92 -20.12
N LYS A 206 15.59 -10.74 -21.20
CA LYS A 206 17.05 -11.01 -21.23
C LYS A 206 17.85 -10.03 -20.36
N ALA A 207 17.46 -8.76 -20.29
CA ALA A 207 18.11 -7.78 -19.43
C ALA A 207 17.99 -8.18 -17.95
N TYR A 208 16.81 -8.66 -17.54
CA TYR A 208 16.58 -9.13 -16.17
C TYR A 208 17.22 -10.51 -15.88
N SER A 209 16.93 -11.52 -16.71
CA SER A 209 17.31 -12.93 -16.46
C SER A 209 18.67 -13.34 -17.01
N GLY A 210 19.34 -12.45 -17.75
CA GLY A 210 20.64 -12.68 -18.37
C GLY A 210 20.66 -13.93 -19.26
N LYS A 211 21.77 -14.67 -19.22
CA LYS A 211 21.99 -15.89 -20.04
C LYS A 211 20.99 -17.02 -19.77
N ASN A 212 20.27 -16.99 -18.64
CA ASN A 212 19.34 -18.04 -18.27
C ASN A 212 17.96 -17.89 -18.93
N PHE A 213 17.66 -16.74 -19.54
CA PHE A 213 16.35 -16.43 -20.14
C PHE A 213 15.84 -17.53 -21.08
N GLU A 214 16.70 -18.05 -21.96
CA GLU A 214 16.33 -19.07 -22.96
C GLU A 214 15.84 -20.38 -22.32
N ASN A 215 16.29 -20.69 -21.10
CA ASN A 215 15.96 -21.91 -20.37
C ASN A 215 14.75 -21.75 -19.43
N LEU A 216 14.16 -20.55 -19.36
CA LEU A 216 12.99 -20.29 -18.53
C LEU A 216 11.70 -20.75 -19.23
N PRO A 217 10.69 -21.22 -18.50
CA PRO A 217 9.37 -21.44 -19.07
C PRO A 217 8.73 -20.10 -19.45
N GLU A 218 7.82 -20.09 -20.43
CA GLU A 218 7.19 -18.87 -20.97
C GLU A 218 6.59 -17.93 -19.90
N PRO A 219 5.87 -18.41 -18.86
CA PRO A 219 5.37 -17.53 -17.81
C PRO A 219 6.49 -16.78 -17.04
N GLU A 220 7.64 -17.41 -16.85
CA GLU A 220 8.79 -16.79 -16.16
C GLU A 220 9.54 -15.82 -17.08
N LYS A 221 9.59 -16.10 -18.39
CA LYS A 221 10.10 -15.14 -19.38
C LYS A 221 9.27 -13.85 -19.39
N LEU A 222 7.94 -13.97 -19.38
CA LEU A 222 7.04 -12.84 -19.30
C LEU A 222 7.21 -12.05 -17.99
N ARG A 223 7.27 -12.76 -16.84
CA ARG A 223 7.56 -12.13 -15.54
C ARG A 223 8.87 -11.36 -15.54
N ALA A 224 9.92 -11.92 -16.14
CA ALA A 224 11.21 -11.23 -16.27
C ALA A 224 11.10 -9.94 -17.08
N ALA A 225 10.33 -9.94 -18.18
CA ALA A 225 10.08 -8.74 -18.97
C ALA A 225 9.30 -7.68 -18.18
N PHE A 226 8.27 -8.09 -17.42
CA PHE A 226 7.52 -7.19 -16.53
C PHE A 226 8.37 -6.62 -15.40
N HIS A 227 9.32 -7.39 -14.86
CA HIS A 227 10.25 -6.85 -13.86
C HIS A 227 11.11 -5.72 -14.44
N THR A 228 11.54 -5.82 -15.69
CA THR A 228 12.22 -4.72 -16.38
C THR A 228 11.27 -3.54 -16.63
N LEU A 229 10.03 -3.79 -17.09
CA LEU A 229 9.04 -2.73 -17.29
C LEU A 229 8.75 -1.95 -15.99
N ASN A 230 8.68 -2.63 -14.85
CA ASN A 230 8.48 -2.01 -13.55
C ASN A 230 9.62 -1.06 -13.15
N LEU A 231 10.84 -1.26 -13.65
CA LEU A 231 11.94 -0.32 -13.41
C LEU A 231 11.69 1.01 -14.12
N PHE A 232 11.28 0.97 -15.39
CA PHE A 232 10.91 2.17 -16.14
C PHE A 232 9.70 2.86 -15.52
N LEU A 233 8.66 2.10 -15.17
CA LEU A 233 7.46 2.66 -14.55
C LEU A 233 7.79 3.37 -13.23
N HIS A 234 8.72 2.86 -12.43
CA HIS A 234 9.11 3.52 -11.20
C HIS A 234 9.72 4.90 -11.45
N GLU A 235 10.61 5.02 -12.44
CA GLU A 235 11.21 6.30 -12.82
C GLU A 235 10.14 7.26 -13.33
N THR A 236 9.25 6.80 -14.21
CA THR A 236 8.17 7.65 -14.73
C THR A 236 7.19 8.10 -13.64
N ILE A 237 6.93 7.27 -12.61
CA ILE A 237 6.12 7.70 -11.45
C ILE A 237 6.79 8.87 -10.72
N GLU A 238 8.11 8.79 -10.48
CA GLU A 238 8.84 9.86 -9.81
C GLU A 238 8.92 11.13 -10.68
N GLU A 239 9.07 10.99 -11.99
CA GLU A 239 9.04 12.11 -12.95
C GLU A 239 7.67 12.79 -12.97
N GLU A 240 6.57 12.03 -13.01
CA GLU A 240 5.22 12.58 -12.98
C GLU A 240 4.98 13.36 -11.68
N ILE A 241 5.34 12.79 -10.53
CA ILE A 241 5.20 13.45 -9.23
C ILE A 241 6.08 14.70 -9.15
N GLY A 242 7.29 14.66 -9.72
CA GLY A 242 8.23 15.79 -9.71
C GLY A 242 7.93 16.90 -10.72
N SER A 243 7.13 16.62 -11.76
CA SER A 243 6.80 17.58 -12.81
C SER A 243 5.72 18.59 -12.43
N ASP A 244 4.93 18.30 -11.39
CA ASP A 244 3.91 19.20 -10.87
C ASP A 244 4.54 20.38 -10.11
N ALA A 245 4.60 21.53 -10.79
CA ALA A 245 5.00 22.82 -10.24
C ALA A 245 3.78 23.69 -9.85
N ASP A 246 2.60 23.08 -9.66
CA ASP A 246 1.34 23.81 -9.56
C ASP A 246 1.24 24.62 -8.25
N GLU A 247 0.92 25.91 -8.37
CA GLU A 247 0.79 26.84 -7.23
C GLU A 247 -0.43 26.52 -6.33
N ASP A 248 -1.37 25.70 -6.83
CA ASP A 248 -2.64 25.35 -6.19
C ASP A 248 -2.58 24.05 -5.36
N LEU A 249 -1.41 23.43 -5.19
CA LEU A 249 -1.26 22.26 -4.34
C LEU A 249 -1.39 22.63 -2.86
N HIS A 250 -2.42 22.09 -2.20
CA HIS A 250 -2.66 22.32 -0.79
C HIS A 250 -2.26 21.09 0.04
N PHE A 251 -1.31 21.27 0.95
CA PHE A 251 -0.96 20.26 1.95
C PHE A 251 -1.23 20.80 3.35
N SER A 252 -2.06 20.08 4.11
CA SER A 252 -2.33 20.38 5.52
C SER A 252 -1.40 19.57 6.41
N SER A 253 -0.35 20.21 6.92
CA SER A 253 0.56 19.59 7.88
C SER A 253 -0.11 19.42 9.24
N ASP A 254 0.05 18.24 9.84
CA ASP A 254 -0.36 17.98 11.22
C ASP A 254 0.86 17.56 12.05
N PHE A 255 1.11 18.31 13.13
CA PHE A 255 2.22 18.08 14.06
C PHE A 255 1.73 17.57 15.42
N ASN A 256 0.43 17.36 15.57
CA ASN A 256 -0.13 16.85 16.82
C ASN A 256 0.22 15.37 16.99
N ASP A 257 0.52 15.00 18.23
CA ASP A 257 0.70 13.60 18.58
C ASP A 257 -0.64 12.87 18.48
N ARG A 258 -0.73 11.91 17.56
CA ARG A 258 -1.92 11.10 17.35
C ARG A 258 -1.67 9.75 18.00
N ASN A 259 -2.62 9.27 18.80
CA ASN A 259 -2.61 7.91 19.34
C ASN A 259 -2.98 6.87 18.26
N ILE A 260 -2.28 6.90 17.12
CA ILE A 260 -2.45 6.00 15.98
C ILE A 260 -1.20 5.15 15.86
N LYS A 261 -1.38 3.83 15.80
CA LYS A 261 -0.27 2.90 15.62
C LYS A 261 0.29 2.97 14.20
N ILE A 262 1.44 3.62 14.04
CA ILE A 262 2.19 3.68 12.77
C ILE A 262 2.88 2.36 12.41
N SER A 263 2.93 1.40 13.34
CA SER A 263 3.61 0.11 13.18
C SER A 263 3.05 -0.72 12.01
N HIS A 264 1.76 -0.64 11.72
CA HIS A 264 1.15 -1.24 10.54
C HIS A 264 1.68 -0.65 9.24
N PHE A 265 1.94 0.67 9.21
CA PHE A 265 2.52 1.32 8.05
C PHE A 265 3.98 0.91 7.88
N ASN A 266 4.75 0.90 8.97
CA ASN A 266 6.14 0.40 8.96
C ASN A 266 6.23 -1.05 8.48
N GLU A 267 5.31 -1.92 8.88
CA GLU A 267 5.24 -3.29 8.36
C GLU A 267 5.14 -3.30 6.83
N ARG A 268 4.27 -2.46 6.26
CA ARG A 268 4.10 -2.31 4.81
C ARG A 268 5.28 -1.64 4.14
N LEU A 269 6.08 -0.82 4.82
CA LEU A 269 7.32 -0.25 4.29
C LEU A 269 8.47 -1.25 4.31
N ILE A 270 8.50 -2.14 5.30
CA ILE A 270 9.61 -3.07 5.55
C ILE A 270 9.44 -4.38 4.76
N PHE A 271 8.24 -4.93 4.75
CA PHE A 271 7.98 -6.28 4.25
C PHE A 271 7.10 -6.30 3.00
N THR A 272 7.34 -7.33 2.18
CA THR A 272 6.42 -7.82 1.15
C THR A 272 5.93 -9.20 1.57
N PHE A 273 4.61 -9.38 1.54
CA PHE A 273 3.96 -10.65 1.86
C PHE A 273 3.62 -11.38 0.58
N CYS A 274 4.42 -12.38 0.24
CA CYS A 274 4.26 -13.18 -0.97
C CYS A 274 4.87 -14.56 -0.77
N GLN A 275 4.47 -15.53 -1.58
CA GLN A 275 5.20 -16.79 -1.66
C GLN A 275 6.63 -16.49 -2.11
N THR A 276 7.61 -17.00 -1.36
CA THR A 276 9.03 -16.86 -1.70
C THR A 276 9.63 -18.22 -2.05
N HIS A 277 10.72 -18.19 -2.80
CA HIS A 277 11.44 -19.39 -3.23
C HIS A 277 12.80 -19.52 -2.52
N PRO A 278 13.35 -20.75 -2.40
CA PRO A 278 14.68 -20.95 -1.86
C PRO A 278 15.73 -20.08 -2.56
N LYS A 279 16.64 -19.49 -1.78
CA LYS A 279 17.73 -18.60 -2.20
C LYS A 279 17.29 -17.23 -2.71
N GLU A 280 15.99 -16.91 -2.69
CA GLU A 280 15.49 -15.60 -3.08
C GLU A 280 15.99 -14.50 -2.14
N PRO A 281 16.55 -13.39 -2.65
CA PRO A 281 16.99 -12.26 -1.83
C PRO A 281 15.87 -11.66 -0.98
N GLY A 282 16.20 -11.26 0.24
CA GLY A 282 15.27 -10.63 1.18
C GLY A 282 14.32 -11.60 1.87
N ARG A 283 14.27 -12.87 1.45
CA ARG A 283 13.43 -13.91 2.05
C ARG A 283 13.74 -14.06 3.53
N ILE A 284 12.69 -14.08 4.35
CA ILE A 284 12.78 -14.31 5.79
C ILE A 284 12.17 -15.67 6.11
N VAL A 285 12.95 -16.57 6.68
CA VAL A 285 12.50 -17.89 7.13
C VAL A 285 12.50 -17.90 8.65
N ILE A 286 11.35 -18.08 9.29
CA ILE A 286 11.28 -18.31 10.74
C ILE A 286 11.78 -19.73 10.99
N THR A 287 12.75 -19.90 11.88
CA THR A 287 13.42 -21.17 12.14
C THR A 287 13.32 -21.53 13.61
N SER A 288 13.29 -22.83 13.91
CA SER A 288 13.55 -23.33 15.26
C SER A 288 14.98 -22.98 15.69
N GLU A 289 15.27 -23.06 17.00
CA GLU A 289 16.55 -22.71 17.62
C GLU A 289 17.79 -23.53 17.15
N GLU A 290 17.70 -24.30 16.07
CA GLU A 290 18.77 -25.17 15.55
C GLU A 290 20.03 -24.41 15.08
N TYR A 291 20.01 -23.07 15.05
CA TYR A 291 21.24 -22.25 15.07
C TYR A 291 21.77 -22.15 16.50
N SER A 292 22.40 -23.23 17.00
CA SER A 292 22.92 -23.34 18.38
C SER A 292 23.73 -22.13 18.84
N ASP A 293 24.48 -21.50 17.94
CA ASP A 293 25.42 -20.42 18.24
C ASP A 293 24.72 -19.05 18.35
N PHE A 294 23.47 -18.96 17.90
CA PHE A 294 22.70 -17.71 17.86
C PHE A 294 21.91 -17.44 19.16
N LYS A 295 21.83 -18.41 20.09
CA LYS A 295 21.14 -18.27 21.39
C LYS A 295 21.72 -17.16 22.27
N ASP A 296 22.98 -16.83 22.04
CA ASP A 296 23.75 -15.83 22.77
C ASP A 296 23.68 -14.43 22.17
N ILE A 297 22.91 -14.20 21.10
CA ILE A 297 22.76 -12.85 20.51
C ILE A 297 22.39 -11.79 21.56
N LEU A 298 21.51 -12.12 22.50
CA LEU A 298 21.12 -11.21 23.59
C LEU A 298 22.28 -10.86 24.54
N ASN A 299 23.37 -11.61 24.56
CA ASN A 299 24.55 -11.22 25.34
C ASN A 299 25.30 -10.05 24.68
N PHE A 300 25.16 -9.91 23.36
CA PHE A 300 25.88 -8.92 22.57
C PHE A 300 25.05 -7.71 22.14
N CYS A 301 23.74 -7.87 21.95
CA CYS A 301 22.87 -6.77 21.51
C CYS A 301 22.09 -6.11 22.66
N PHE A 302 21.88 -6.82 23.78
CA PHE A 302 21.25 -6.23 24.96
C PHE A 302 22.23 -5.28 25.65
N THR A 303 21.83 -4.04 25.86
CA THR A 303 22.61 -3.01 26.53
C THR A 303 22.04 -2.77 27.92
N PRO A 304 22.65 -3.34 28.99
CA PRO A 304 22.19 -3.10 30.35
C PRO A 304 22.44 -1.66 30.74
N ASP A 305 21.38 -0.97 31.17
CA ASP A 305 21.46 0.42 31.62
C ASP A 305 20.60 0.62 32.88
N PRO A 306 21.22 0.99 34.03
CA PRO A 306 20.51 1.28 35.26
C PRO A 306 19.53 2.46 35.18
N GLU A 307 19.68 3.36 34.22
CA GLU A 307 18.77 4.51 34.02
C GLU A 307 17.43 4.10 33.40
N LEU A 308 17.40 2.97 32.69
CA LEU A 308 16.18 2.43 32.06
C LEU A 308 15.30 1.61 33.02
N ILE A 309 15.80 1.39 34.25
CA ILE A 309 15.10 0.63 35.31
C ILE A 309 14.11 1.57 36.01
N PRO A 310 12.83 1.14 36.21
CA PRO A 310 11.88 1.92 37.00
C PRO A 310 12.44 2.29 38.38
N GLU A 311 12.25 3.54 38.80
CA GLU A 311 12.89 4.09 40.01
C GLU A 311 12.55 3.26 41.26
N SER A 312 11.31 2.78 41.38
CA SER A 312 10.87 1.90 42.47
C SER A 312 11.71 0.62 42.58
N ILE A 313 12.02 -0.02 41.45
CA ILE A 313 12.84 -1.22 41.38
C ILE A 313 14.31 -0.88 41.62
N LYS A 314 14.78 0.24 41.06
CA LYS A 314 16.15 0.72 41.21
C LYS A 314 16.48 0.97 42.69
N THR A 315 15.61 1.66 43.43
CA THR A 315 15.78 1.92 44.88
C THR A 315 15.79 0.62 45.70
N GLN A 316 14.97 -0.37 45.33
CA GLN A 316 14.98 -1.69 45.99
C GLN A 316 16.30 -2.44 45.74
N ILE A 317 16.84 -2.37 44.53
CA ILE A 317 18.10 -3.02 44.16
C ILE A 317 19.29 -2.35 44.87
N THR A 318 19.31 -1.02 44.96
CA THR A 318 20.42 -0.27 45.57
C THR A 318 20.45 -0.35 47.09
N SER A 319 19.30 -0.56 47.74
CA SER A 319 19.19 -0.71 49.21
C SER A 319 19.45 -2.14 49.72
N GLY A 320 19.55 -3.14 48.84
CA GLY A 320 19.81 -4.53 49.21
C GLY A 320 21.27 -4.84 49.53
N GLU A 321 21.52 -5.98 50.20
CA GLU A 321 22.85 -6.41 50.65
C GLU A 321 23.89 -6.63 49.52
N ASN A 322 23.43 -6.89 48.28
CA ASN A 322 24.32 -7.04 47.12
C ASN A 322 23.69 -6.44 45.85
N PRO A 323 23.86 -5.13 45.60
CA PRO A 323 23.25 -4.44 44.47
C PRO A 323 23.72 -4.98 43.11
N CYS A 324 25.02 -5.26 42.97
CA CYS A 324 25.60 -5.73 41.70
C CYS A 324 25.01 -7.07 41.25
N ASN A 325 24.86 -8.03 42.17
CA ASN A 325 24.23 -9.32 41.86
C ASN A 325 22.73 -9.15 41.56
N SER A 326 22.07 -8.23 42.26
CA SER A 326 20.65 -7.94 42.08
C SER A 326 20.36 -7.29 40.70
N PHE A 327 21.20 -6.36 40.23
CA PHE A 327 21.15 -5.85 38.85
C PHE A 327 21.32 -6.97 37.82
N LYS A 328 22.31 -7.86 38.01
CA LYS A 328 22.52 -9.00 37.09
C LYS A 328 21.29 -9.92 37.01
N LYS A 329 20.66 -10.20 38.16
CA LYS A 329 19.41 -11.00 38.22
C LYS A 329 18.27 -10.30 37.48
N TYR A 330 18.11 -8.99 37.66
CA TYR A 330 17.08 -8.21 36.99
C TYR A 330 17.26 -8.20 35.45
N TYR A 331 18.47 -7.94 34.95
CA TYR A 331 18.72 -8.02 33.51
C TYR A 331 18.52 -9.44 32.95
N SER A 332 18.89 -10.46 33.74
CA SER A 332 18.62 -11.87 33.38
C SER A 332 17.12 -12.15 33.25
N SER A 333 16.27 -11.63 34.15
CA SER A 333 14.82 -11.78 34.04
C SER A 333 14.24 -11.09 32.81
N ILE A 334 14.78 -9.93 32.40
CA ILE A 334 14.37 -9.27 31.16
C ILE A 334 14.75 -10.12 29.95
N ARG A 335 16.00 -10.60 29.87
CA ARG A 335 16.42 -11.48 28.76
C ARG A 335 15.58 -12.76 28.71
N LYS A 336 15.18 -13.31 29.85
CA LYS A 336 14.27 -14.46 29.91
C LYS A 336 12.89 -14.12 29.35
N SER A 337 12.36 -12.94 29.67
CA SER A 337 11.07 -12.46 29.16
C SER A 337 11.10 -12.15 27.65
N ILE A 338 12.24 -11.70 27.13
CA ILE A 338 12.43 -11.55 25.67
C ILE A 338 12.36 -12.94 25.00
N ARG A 339 13.06 -13.94 25.56
CA ARG A 339 13.14 -15.30 24.98
C ARG A 339 11.82 -16.06 24.98
N THR A 340 10.84 -15.72 25.82
CA THR A 340 9.55 -16.41 25.82
C THR A 340 8.75 -16.14 24.55
N ASP A 341 8.88 -14.92 23.99
CA ASP A 341 8.02 -14.46 22.89
C ASP A 341 8.78 -14.02 21.64
N TRP A 342 10.10 -14.14 21.62
CA TRP A 342 10.88 -13.86 20.42
C TRP A 342 10.67 -14.94 19.34
N ASP A 343 10.95 -14.60 18.09
CA ASP A 343 11.12 -15.59 17.03
C ASP A 343 12.50 -15.43 16.44
N ILE A 344 13.18 -16.54 16.19
CA ILE A 344 14.44 -16.56 15.46
C ILE A 344 14.12 -16.74 13.98
N PHE A 345 14.81 -15.99 13.14
CA PHE A 345 14.67 -16.08 11.70
C PHE A 345 16.01 -16.03 10.99
N LYS A 346 15.99 -16.44 9.73
CA LYS A 346 17.09 -16.33 8.79
C LYS A 346 16.69 -15.36 7.68
N LEU A 347 17.51 -14.33 7.45
CA LEU A 347 17.40 -13.43 6.30
C LEU A 347 18.34 -13.88 5.18
N VAL A 348 17.80 -14.19 4.00
CA VAL A 348 18.60 -14.51 2.81
C VAL A 348 19.07 -13.22 2.12
N ILE A 349 20.38 -13.10 1.87
CA ILE A 349 21.01 -11.87 1.37
C ILE A 349 21.79 -12.08 0.05
N ASN A 350 21.31 -12.98 -0.80
CA ASN A 350 21.89 -13.21 -2.12
C ASN A 350 21.71 -11.98 -3.02
N ALA A 351 22.54 -11.84 -4.06
CA ALA A 351 22.36 -10.79 -5.05
C ALA A 351 21.15 -11.11 -5.95
N PRO A 352 20.24 -10.15 -6.24
CA PRO A 352 19.10 -10.39 -7.12
C PRO A 352 19.47 -10.91 -8.51
N CYS A 353 20.52 -10.36 -9.11
CA CYS A 353 21.01 -10.81 -10.42
C CYS A 353 21.54 -12.25 -10.39
N ASP A 354 22.27 -12.63 -9.35
CA ASP A 354 22.78 -14.00 -9.20
C ASP A 354 21.65 -15.00 -8.99
N TYR A 355 20.63 -14.62 -8.21
CA TYR A 355 19.44 -15.43 -8.01
C TYR A 355 18.66 -15.61 -9.33
N ALA A 356 18.32 -14.51 -10.02
CA ALA A 356 17.60 -14.55 -11.29
C ALA A 356 18.33 -15.36 -12.37
N GLN A 357 19.68 -15.32 -12.36
CA GLN A 357 20.52 -16.06 -13.29
C GLN A 357 20.89 -17.48 -12.83
N LYS A 358 20.32 -17.97 -11.72
CA LYS A 358 20.62 -19.28 -11.12
C LYS A 358 22.12 -19.52 -10.84
N LYS A 359 22.85 -18.47 -10.46
CA LYS A 359 24.29 -18.50 -10.14
C LYS A 359 24.59 -18.77 -8.66
N VAL A 360 23.57 -18.75 -7.79
CA VAL A 360 23.74 -18.91 -6.34
C VAL A 360 24.09 -20.36 -5.98
N LYS A 361 25.38 -20.62 -5.76
CA LYS A 361 25.89 -21.91 -5.28
C LYS A 361 25.62 -22.11 -3.78
N MET A 362 26.08 -21.16 -2.97
CA MET A 362 25.85 -21.09 -1.52
C MET A 362 24.94 -19.90 -1.23
N SER A 363 23.87 -20.12 -0.47
CA SER A 363 22.95 -19.08 -0.05
C SER A 363 23.53 -18.34 1.14
N LYS A 364 23.80 -17.04 1.00
CA LYS A 364 24.26 -16.20 2.11
C LYS A 364 23.07 -15.81 2.98
N ALA A 365 23.26 -15.89 4.30
CA ALA A 365 22.21 -15.58 5.24
C ALA A 365 22.72 -14.89 6.51
N ILE A 366 21.87 -14.06 7.10
CA ILE A 366 22.09 -13.44 8.40
C ILE A 366 20.97 -13.89 9.33
N PRO A 367 21.28 -14.60 10.44
CA PRO A 367 20.31 -14.88 11.47
C PRO A 367 19.85 -13.60 12.18
N GLY A 368 18.59 -13.58 12.59
CA GLY A 368 17.94 -12.44 13.22
C GLY A 368 16.91 -12.87 14.26
N ILE A 369 16.49 -11.92 15.09
CA ILE A 369 15.43 -12.12 16.08
C ILE A 369 14.33 -11.08 15.94
N PHE A 370 13.08 -11.51 16.07
CA PHE A 370 11.93 -10.64 16.27
C PHE A 370 11.70 -10.47 17.77
N VAL A 371 11.66 -9.23 18.27
CA VAL A 371 11.49 -8.90 19.69
C VAL A 371 10.33 -7.92 19.86
N LYS A 372 9.50 -8.10 20.89
CA LYS A 372 8.41 -7.16 21.22
C LYS A 372 8.94 -5.75 21.46
N SER A 373 8.26 -4.75 20.92
CA SER A 373 8.65 -3.33 21.00
C SER A 373 8.74 -2.78 22.42
N GLU A 374 8.05 -3.38 23.41
CA GLU A 374 8.18 -3.02 24.82
C GLU A 374 9.61 -3.17 25.37
N PHE A 375 10.42 -4.05 24.78
CA PHE A 375 11.82 -4.27 25.16
C PHE A 375 12.79 -3.37 24.41
N ARG A 376 12.33 -2.55 23.46
CA ARG A 376 13.19 -1.77 22.55
C ARG A 376 14.21 -0.90 23.27
N LYS A 377 13.84 -0.32 24.42
CA LYS A 377 14.73 0.53 25.23
C LYS A 377 16.06 -0.16 25.61
N TRP A 378 16.08 -1.48 25.69
CA TRP A 378 17.26 -2.27 26.06
C TRP A 378 18.25 -2.52 24.91
N PHE A 379 17.99 -1.99 23.71
CA PHE A 379 18.81 -2.21 22.53
C PHE A 379 19.27 -0.89 21.94
N ASN A 380 20.59 -0.72 21.82
CA ASN A 380 21.22 0.46 21.25
C ASN A 380 21.76 0.15 19.83
N ASN A 381 21.62 1.12 18.92
CA ASN A 381 22.09 1.04 17.54
C ASN A 381 23.54 1.55 17.34
N SER A 382 24.28 1.76 18.44
CA SER A 382 25.65 2.31 18.41
C SER A 382 26.68 1.36 17.79
N SER A 383 26.38 0.06 17.72
CA SER A 383 27.28 -0.93 17.11
C SER A 383 27.04 -1.06 15.61
N ASP A 384 28.12 -0.92 14.82
CA ASP A 384 28.11 -1.21 13.38
C ASP A 384 27.80 -2.68 13.07
N ALA A 385 27.98 -3.59 14.04
CA ALA A 385 27.69 -5.01 13.88
C ALA A 385 26.19 -5.35 13.94
N LEU A 386 25.35 -4.42 14.42
CA LEU A 386 23.93 -4.68 14.63
C LEU A 386 23.10 -3.87 13.65
N PHE A 387 22.03 -4.45 13.12
CA PHE A 387 20.96 -3.70 12.47
C PHE A 387 19.68 -3.87 13.28
N ILE A 388 19.08 -2.78 13.71
CA ILE A 388 17.83 -2.76 14.47
C ILE A 388 16.79 -2.02 13.63
N SER A 389 15.69 -2.69 13.31
CA SER A 389 14.62 -2.09 12.52
C SER A 389 13.82 -1.04 13.34
N PRO A 390 13.04 -0.19 12.65
CA PRO A 390 11.90 0.47 13.28
C PRO A 390 10.89 -0.56 13.82
N ASP A 391 10.02 -0.11 14.72
CA ASP A 391 8.88 -0.91 15.18
C ASP A 391 7.88 -1.14 14.04
N PHE A 392 7.37 -2.36 13.94
CA PHE A 392 6.39 -2.80 12.96
C PHE A 392 5.36 -3.73 13.59
N TYR A 393 4.17 -3.78 13.01
CA TYR A 393 3.13 -4.69 13.45
C TYR A 393 3.43 -6.11 12.95
N TYR A 394 3.49 -7.08 13.85
CA TYR A 394 3.78 -8.47 13.51
C TYR A 394 2.52 -9.33 13.48
N ARG A 395 1.97 -9.54 12.28
CA ARG A 395 0.70 -10.27 12.06
C ARG A 395 0.62 -11.65 12.70
N LEU A 396 1.73 -12.38 12.81
CA LEU A 396 1.72 -13.74 13.36
C LEU A 396 1.49 -13.77 14.87
N LYS A 397 1.80 -12.67 15.58
CA LYS A 397 1.67 -12.55 17.04
C LYS A 397 0.77 -11.41 17.51
N ASP A 398 0.11 -10.70 16.58
CA ASP A 398 -0.85 -9.61 16.85
C ASP A 398 -0.30 -8.57 17.85
N ALA A 399 0.93 -8.11 17.62
CA ALA A 399 1.61 -7.16 18.50
C ALA A 399 2.73 -6.42 17.76
N ASP A 400 3.20 -5.34 18.37
CA ASP A 400 4.28 -4.51 17.83
C ASP A 400 5.64 -5.12 18.18
N TYR A 401 6.46 -5.33 17.16
CA TYR A 401 7.78 -5.94 17.23
C TYR A 401 8.80 -5.09 16.46
N PHE A 402 10.06 -5.34 16.71
CA PHE A 402 11.16 -4.92 15.84
C PHE A 402 12.07 -6.12 15.61
N PHE A 403 12.96 -6.03 14.62
CA PHE A 403 13.93 -7.08 14.36
C PHE A 403 15.35 -6.61 14.56
N ILE A 404 16.20 -7.56 14.97
CA ILE A 404 17.63 -7.36 15.12
C ILE A 404 18.34 -8.35 14.22
N LEU A 405 19.29 -7.87 13.42
CA LEU A 405 20.29 -8.68 12.73
C LEU A 405 21.64 -8.41 13.37
N ASP A 406 22.43 -9.46 13.53
CA ASP A 406 23.81 -9.35 14.00
C ASP A 406 24.75 -9.89 12.93
N PHE A 407 25.50 -9.00 12.31
CA PHE A 407 26.35 -9.29 11.16
C PHE A 407 27.53 -10.20 11.50
N ARG A 408 27.88 -10.34 12.78
CA ARG A 408 28.88 -11.31 13.23
C ARG A 408 28.46 -12.76 12.97
N TYR A 409 27.16 -12.99 12.81
CA TYR A 409 26.58 -14.30 12.51
C TYR A 409 26.32 -14.51 11.01
N LEU A 410 26.88 -13.68 10.13
CA LEU A 410 26.83 -13.92 8.69
C LEU A 410 27.30 -15.34 8.37
N THR A 411 26.46 -16.10 7.68
CA THR A 411 26.73 -17.50 7.33
C THR A 411 26.36 -17.80 5.88
N SER A 412 26.68 -19.02 5.44
CA SER A 412 26.28 -19.51 4.12
C SER A 412 25.84 -20.96 4.17
N GLU A 413 24.78 -21.29 3.45
CA GLU A 413 24.16 -22.61 3.44
C GLU A 413 24.02 -23.14 2.02
N LYS A 414 24.21 -24.45 1.84
CA LYS A 414 24.08 -25.08 0.52
C LYS A 414 22.61 -25.14 0.08
N GLU A 415 21.75 -25.56 1.01
CA GLU A 415 20.31 -25.71 0.87
C GLU A 415 19.63 -24.58 1.66
N ASP A 416 18.81 -23.76 1.02
CA ASP A 416 17.97 -22.78 1.72
C ASP A 416 16.63 -23.42 2.09
N ASN A 417 16.62 -24.12 3.22
CA ASN A 417 15.46 -24.85 3.70
C ASN A 417 14.47 -23.97 4.47
N GLY A 418 13.20 -24.41 4.49
CA GLY A 418 12.10 -23.79 5.24
C GLY A 418 11.01 -23.24 4.33
N LYS A 419 9.85 -22.93 4.91
CA LYS A 419 8.77 -22.21 4.21
C LYS A 419 8.77 -20.76 4.64
N SER A 420 8.53 -19.86 3.69
CA SER A 420 8.43 -18.44 3.94
C SER A 420 7.37 -17.82 3.04
N GLN A 421 6.61 -16.89 3.62
CA GLN A 421 5.62 -16.06 2.94
C GLN A 421 5.91 -14.56 3.11
N VAL A 422 7.15 -14.23 3.48
CA VAL A 422 7.56 -12.86 3.78
C VAL A 422 8.98 -12.63 3.29
N LYS A 423 9.20 -11.46 2.68
CA LYS A 423 10.53 -10.94 2.34
C LYS A 423 10.67 -9.48 2.71
N LEU A 424 11.88 -9.04 2.96
CA LEU A 424 12.21 -7.62 3.02
C LEU A 424 12.05 -6.97 1.66
N LYS A 425 11.58 -5.72 1.65
CA LYS A 425 11.64 -4.89 0.45
C LYS A 425 13.09 -4.65 0.04
N GLN A 426 13.30 -4.49 -1.27
CA GLN A 426 14.63 -4.33 -1.84
C GLN A 426 15.40 -3.13 -1.28
N VAL A 427 14.72 -2.01 -1.02
CA VAL A 427 15.33 -0.80 -0.42
C VAL A 427 15.85 -1.10 1.00
N VAL A 428 15.07 -1.79 1.83
CA VAL A 428 15.48 -2.18 3.18
C VAL A 428 16.62 -3.19 3.15
N LEU A 429 16.56 -4.17 2.24
CA LEU A 429 17.64 -5.12 2.04
C LEU A 429 18.94 -4.42 1.59
N ALA A 430 18.85 -3.41 0.71
CA ALA A 430 20.00 -2.64 0.25
C ALA A 430 20.67 -1.88 1.41
N GLU A 431 19.89 -1.29 2.31
CA GLU A 431 20.44 -0.62 3.50
C GLU A 431 21.14 -1.63 4.43
N ILE A 432 20.54 -2.80 4.66
CA ILE A 432 21.16 -3.88 5.44
C ILE A 432 22.49 -4.32 4.81
N LEU A 433 22.53 -4.50 3.48
CA LEU A 433 23.73 -4.87 2.74
C LEU A 433 24.81 -3.78 2.81
N SER A 434 24.41 -2.50 2.76
CA SER A 434 25.31 -1.35 2.93
C SER A 434 25.97 -1.37 4.32
N LYS A 435 25.18 -1.59 5.38
CA LYS A 435 25.70 -1.68 6.76
C LYS A 435 26.59 -2.92 6.96
N LEU A 436 26.19 -4.07 6.38
CA LEU A 436 27.00 -5.29 6.38
C LEU A 436 28.35 -5.07 5.70
N SER A 437 28.39 -4.40 4.55
CA SER A 437 29.62 -4.09 3.83
C SER A 437 30.58 -3.24 4.68
N ARG A 438 30.04 -2.22 5.39
CA ARG A 438 30.82 -1.42 6.35
C ARG A 438 31.39 -2.28 7.49
N HIS A 439 30.59 -3.20 8.04
CA HIS A 439 31.03 -4.12 9.08
C HIS A 439 32.17 -5.03 8.62
N ILE A 440 32.06 -5.64 7.43
CA ILE A 440 33.06 -6.55 6.86
C ILE A 440 34.38 -5.83 6.58
N ASN A 441 34.32 -4.58 6.11
CA ASN A 441 35.50 -3.80 5.72
C ASN A 441 36.16 -3.04 6.89
N ARG A 442 35.70 -3.23 8.13
CA ARG A 442 36.27 -2.54 9.29
C ARG A 442 37.71 -3.02 9.52
N GLN A 443 38.68 -2.10 9.38
CA GLN A 443 40.10 -2.42 9.54
C GLN A 443 40.52 -2.67 11.00
N GLY A 444 39.78 -2.11 11.96
CA GLY A 444 40.09 -2.20 13.39
C GLY A 444 41.39 -1.47 13.73
N LEU A 445 41.30 -0.20 14.13
CA LEU A 445 42.48 0.52 14.61
C LEU A 445 42.79 0.05 16.04
N LEU A 446 43.98 -0.51 16.24
CA LEU A 446 44.54 -0.76 17.56
C LEU A 446 45.23 0.52 18.01
N THR A 447 44.51 1.37 18.71
CA THR A 447 45.07 2.55 19.36
C THR A 447 45.37 2.24 20.81
N ILE A 448 46.48 2.76 21.31
CA ILE A 448 46.71 2.92 22.74
C ILE A 448 46.21 4.32 23.04
N GLU A 449 45.00 4.43 23.60
CA GLU A 449 44.53 5.66 24.23
C GLU A 449 45.10 5.80 25.63
#